data_AF-A0A418FKC1-F1
#
_entry.id   AF-A0A418FKC1-F1
#
_cell.length_a   1.000
_cell.length_b   1.000
_cell.length_c   1.000
_cell.angle_alpha   90.00
_cell.angle_beta   90.00
_cell.angle_gamma   90.00
#
_symmetry.space_group_name_H-M   'P 1'
#
loop_
_entity.id
_entity.type
_entity.pdbx_description
1 polymer ?
#
loop_
_entity_poly.entity_id
_entity_poly.type
_entity_poly.pdbx_seq_one_letter_code
_entity_poly.pdbx_strand_id
1 'polypeptide(L)'
;GSTVDLQVQLMANHKGYFEFGLCKLDTKDDKETNECFQTLAQPSGETQWQLPPGNEVFTIPSVLPAGVTCEGDAHCVVGASWQWYDEEETFWNYDSNTCNGDWAKCGHFTNLISPEVNSIGCGWHECANGNYVWCNYNTPVKNPKVSRIRGITKAQLLASLTV
;
A
#
# COMPACT_ATOMS: atom_id res chain seq x y z
N GLY A 1 -2.12 -5.14 20.13
CA GLY A 1 -2.07 -4.42 21.42
C GLY A 1 -0.74 -3.75 21.69
N SER A 2 0.36 -4.26 21.12
CA SER A 2 1.68 -3.63 21.17
C SER A 2 1.75 -2.39 20.28
N THR A 3 2.67 -1.48 20.61
CA THR A 3 3.10 -0.40 19.72
C THR A 3 4.14 -0.93 18.73
N VAL A 4 3.99 -0.57 17.46
CA VAL A 4 4.95 -0.81 16.39
C VAL A 4 5.33 0.50 15.71
N ASP A 5 6.53 0.54 15.14
CA ASP A 5 7.03 1.70 14.42
C ASP A 5 6.78 1.53 12.92
N LEU A 6 5.80 2.27 12.39
CA LEU A 6 5.56 2.35 10.95
C LEU A 6 6.48 3.39 10.34
N GLN A 7 7.17 3.07 9.25
CA GLN A 7 8.05 4.01 8.58
C GLN A 7 7.45 4.48 7.26
N VAL A 8 7.36 5.80 7.10
CA VAL A 8 6.95 6.45 5.85
C VAL A 8 8.08 7.31 5.33
N GLN A 9 8.61 6.96 4.15
CA GLN A 9 9.55 7.83 3.46
C GLN A 9 8.79 8.90 2.68
N LEU A 10 8.91 10.16 3.10
CA LEU A 10 8.29 11.29 2.42
C LEU A 10 9.32 12.03 1.57
N MET A 11 9.13 12.01 0.25
CA MET A 11 10.04 12.68 -0.69
C MET A 11 9.59 14.11 -1.04
N ALA A 12 8.32 14.44 -0.83
CA ALA A 12 7.74 15.76 -1.08
C ALA A 12 6.60 16.03 -0.09
N ASN A 13 6.76 17.06 0.72
CA ASN A 13 5.85 17.40 1.81
C ASN A 13 4.79 18.41 1.38
N HIS A 14 3.56 17.95 1.23
CA HIS A 14 2.39 18.77 0.90
C HIS A 14 1.53 19.13 2.12
N LYS A 15 2.04 18.90 3.34
CA LYS A 15 1.31 19.02 4.62
C LYS A 15 0.15 18.03 4.71
N GLY A 16 -0.58 18.03 5.83
CA GLY A 16 -1.68 17.10 6.11
C GLY A 16 -1.31 16.11 7.20
N TYR A 17 -1.86 14.90 7.11
CA TYR A 17 -1.62 13.83 8.08
C TYR A 17 -1.57 12.45 7.39
N PHE A 18 -0.99 11.47 8.07
CA PHE A 18 -1.13 10.06 7.72
C PHE A 18 -2.13 9.38 8.65
N GLU A 19 -2.89 8.46 8.09
CA GLU A 19 -3.74 7.52 8.83
C GLU A 19 -3.39 6.10 8.37
N PHE A 20 -3.36 5.16 9.31
CA PHE A 20 -3.05 3.76 9.04
C PHE A 20 -4.24 2.90 9.44
N GLY A 21 -4.57 1.92 8.61
CA GLY A 21 -5.58 0.91 8.90
C GLY A 21 -4.96 -0.48 8.93
N LEU A 22 -5.49 -1.34 9.79
CA LEU A 22 -5.19 -2.76 9.80
C LEU A 22 -6.44 -3.56 9.46
N CYS A 23 -6.35 -4.37 8.41
CA CYS A 23 -7.38 -5.34 8.08
C CYS A 23 -6.89 -6.75 8.42
N LYS A 24 -7.70 -7.50 9.16
CA LYS A 24 -7.48 -8.93 9.38
C LYS A 24 -8.24 -9.70 8.31
N LEU A 25 -7.53 -10.51 7.55
CA LEU A 25 -8.08 -11.48 6.62
C LEU A 25 -8.02 -12.85 7.30
N ASP A 26 -9.13 -13.60 7.29
CA ASP A 26 -9.24 -14.87 8.01
C ASP A 26 -8.71 -16.04 7.18
N THR A 27 -8.75 -15.94 5.85
CA THR A 27 -8.24 -16.93 4.90
C THR A 27 -7.40 -16.32 3.80
N LYS A 28 -6.61 -17.15 3.10
CA LYS A 28 -5.76 -16.74 1.97
C LYS A 28 -6.52 -16.20 0.76
N ASP A 29 -7.80 -16.52 0.66
CA ASP A 29 -8.65 -16.12 -0.46
C ASP A 29 -9.50 -14.87 -0.13
N ASP A 30 -9.44 -14.40 1.12
CA ASP A 30 -10.14 -13.19 1.53
C ASP A 30 -9.50 -11.96 0.88
N LYS A 31 -10.33 -10.98 0.54
CA LYS A 31 -9.90 -9.69 0.00
C LYS A 31 -10.21 -8.60 1.02
N GLU A 32 -9.32 -7.64 1.13
CA GLU A 32 -9.55 -6.46 1.94
C GLU A 32 -10.73 -5.66 1.38
N THR A 33 -11.59 -5.18 2.28
CA THR A 33 -12.64 -4.21 1.97
C THR A 33 -12.43 -2.95 2.81
N ASN A 34 -13.00 -1.82 2.40
CA ASN A 34 -12.85 -0.60 3.18
C ASN A 34 -13.40 -0.75 4.61
N GLU A 35 -14.41 -1.59 4.79
CA GLU A 35 -15.03 -1.87 6.08
C GLU A 35 -14.17 -2.75 7.01
N CYS A 36 -13.21 -3.51 6.46
CA CYS A 36 -12.37 -4.39 7.27
C CYS A 36 -11.23 -3.65 7.98
N PHE A 37 -10.87 -2.45 7.50
CA PHE A 37 -9.78 -1.68 8.07
C PHE A 37 -10.17 -1.05 9.40
N GLN A 38 -9.43 -1.43 10.43
CA GLN A 38 -9.48 -0.79 11.74
C GLN A 38 -8.37 0.27 11.80
N THR A 39 -8.75 1.53 11.96
CA THR A 39 -7.79 2.63 12.11
C THR A 39 -6.88 2.41 13.31
N LEU A 40 -5.57 2.54 13.10
CA LEU A 40 -4.55 2.45 14.11
C LEU A 40 -4.35 3.82 14.77
N ALA A 41 -4.35 3.82 16.11
CA ALA A 41 -4.04 5.00 16.89
C ALA A 41 -2.56 5.04 17.27
N GLN A 42 -2.01 6.23 17.43
CA GLN A 42 -0.74 6.45 18.10
C GLN A 42 -0.86 6.12 19.60
N PRO A 43 0.25 5.94 20.34
CA PRO A 43 0.22 5.76 21.79
C PRO A 43 -0.49 6.89 22.56
N SER A 44 -0.55 8.08 21.97
CA SER A 44 -1.33 9.22 22.48
C SER A 44 -2.85 9.06 22.35
N GLY A 45 -3.31 8.10 21.55
CA GLY A 45 -4.71 7.91 21.17
C GLY A 45 -5.13 8.62 19.88
N GLU A 46 -4.26 9.43 19.28
CA GLU A 46 -4.55 10.13 18.03
C GLU A 46 -4.44 9.20 16.82
N THR A 47 -5.42 9.24 15.91
CA THR A 47 -5.43 8.42 14.69
C THR A 47 -4.79 9.10 13.49
N GLN A 48 -4.66 10.42 13.53
CA GLN A 48 -4.07 11.21 12.46
C GLN A 48 -2.69 11.70 12.86
N TRP A 49 -1.66 11.16 12.26
CA TRP A 49 -0.28 11.61 12.49
C TRP A 49 0.01 12.82 11.61
N GLN A 50 0.07 14.01 12.22
CA GLN A 50 0.28 15.27 11.50
C GLN A 50 1.67 15.31 10.89
N LEU A 51 1.77 15.56 9.57
CA LEU A 51 3.04 15.63 8.86
C LEU A 51 3.88 16.81 9.38
N PRO A 52 5.05 16.56 10.01
CA PRO A 52 6.02 17.59 10.33
C PRO A 52 6.61 18.16 9.04
N PRO A 53 7.18 19.39 9.06
CA PRO A 53 7.95 19.89 7.93
C PRO A 53 9.17 18.99 7.65
N GLY A 54 9.44 18.70 6.38
CA GLY A 54 10.61 17.91 5.97
C GLY A 54 10.30 16.85 4.91
N ASN A 55 11.34 16.42 4.20
CA ASN A 55 11.30 15.32 3.24
C ASN A 55 12.30 14.25 3.71
N GLU A 56 11.85 13.34 4.57
CA GLU A 56 12.68 12.35 5.24
C GLU A 56 11.88 11.07 5.52
N VAL A 57 12.51 10.11 6.20
CA VAL A 57 11.80 8.94 6.74
C VAL A 57 11.21 9.31 8.09
N PHE A 58 9.89 9.27 8.18
CA PHE A 58 9.18 9.46 9.42
C PHE A 58 8.86 8.11 10.06
N THR A 59 9.18 7.99 11.35
CA THR A 59 8.79 6.86 12.19
C THR A 59 7.54 7.24 12.97
N ILE A 60 6.47 6.47 12.80
CA ILE A 60 5.13 6.74 13.29
C ILE A 60 4.73 5.60 14.23
N PRO A 61 4.81 5.81 15.56
CA PRO A 61 4.39 4.80 16.53
C PRO A 61 2.89 4.55 16.40
N SER A 62 2.51 3.29 16.17
CA SER A 62 1.13 2.87 15.94
C SER A 62 0.78 1.69 16.85
N VAL A 63 -0.35 1.76 17.53
CA VAL A 63 -0.83 0.73 18.46
C VAL A 63 -1.68 -0.27 17.68
N LEU A 64 -1.22 -1.52 17.63
CA LEU A 64 -2.00 -2.60 17.01
C LEU A 64 -3.26 -2.89 17.84
N PRO A 65 -4.39 -3.27 17.23
CA PRO A 65 -5.61 -3.58 17.96
C PRO A 65 -5.40 -4.68 19.00
N ALA A 66 -6.08 -4.56 20.15
CA ALA A 66 -6.02 -5.59 21.19
C ALA A 66 -6.81 -6.82 20.75
N GLY A 67 -6.27 -8.02 20.98
CA GLY A 67 -6.95 -9.28 20.65
C GLY A 67 -6.98 -9.66 19.18
N VAL A 68 -6.40 -8.83 18.29
CA VAL A 68 -6.19 -9.22 16.89
C VAL A 68 -4.90 -10.02 16.78
N THR A 69 -5.04 -11.27 16.39
CA THR A 69 -3.93 -12.17 16.04
C THR A 69 -4.14 -12.67 14.60
N CYS A 70 -3.04 -12.73 13.85
CA CYS A 70 -3.00 -13.22 12.48
C CYS A 70 -2.17 -14.51 12.46
N GLU A 71 -2.77 -15.58 13.00
CA GLU A 71 -2.13 -16.90 13.11
C GLU A 71 -2.76 -17.88 12.10
N GLY A 72 -1.98 -18.88 11.69
CA GLY A 72 -2.43 -19.88 10.72
C GLY A 72 -2.52 -19.30 9.30
N ASP A 73 -3.69 -19.44 8.67
CA ASP A 73 -3.95 -18.89 7.34
C ASP A 73 -4.46 -17.43 7.37
N ALA A 74 -4.70 -16.89 8.58
CA ALA A 74 -5.08 -15.50 8.77
C ALA A 74 -3.87 -14.59 8.60
N HIS A 75 -4.03 -13.49 7.87
CA HIS A 75 -2.97 -12.53 7.62
C HIS A 75 -3.46 -11.09 7.80
N CYS A 76 -2.55 -10.26 8.28
CA CYS A 76 -2.79 -8.86 8.59
C CYS A 76 -2.22 -8.03 7.45
N VAL A 77 -3.08 -7.36 6.67
CA VAL A 77 -2.63 -6.51 5.56
C VAL A 77 -2.58 -5.06 6.04
N VAL A 78 -1.41 -4.45 5.89
CA VAL A 78 -1.20 -3.01 6.10
C VAL A 78 -1.12 -2.36 4.71
N GLY A 79 -2.27 -1.87 4.23
CA GLY A 79 -2.37 -1.05 3.02
C GLY A 79 -2.74 -1.78 1.71
N ALA A 80 -3.38 -1.03 0.81
CA ALA A 80 -4.04 -1.50 -0.41
C ALA A 80 -3.13 -1.74 -1.63
N SER A 81 -1.80 -1.83 -1.46
CA SER A 81 -0.86 -1.92 -2.59
C SER A 81 -0.94 -3.26 -3.32
N TRP A 82 -1.35 -4.33 -2.64
CA TRP A 82 -1.54 -5.63 -3.26
C TRP A 82 -2.70 -5.64 -4.25
N GLN A 83 -3.78 -4.91 -3.99
CA GLN A 83 -4.90 -4.76 -4.92
C GLN A 83 -4.47 -4.19 -6.27
N TRP A 84 -3.55 -3.22 -6.30
CA TRP A 84 -3.00 -2.75 -7.58
C TRP A 84 -2.29 -3.86 -8.32
N TYR A 85 -1.49 -4.68 -7.64
CA TYR A 85 -0.90 -5.86 -8.27
C TYR A 85 -2.00 -6.81 -8.77
N ASP A 86 -2.98 -7.15 -7.92
CA ASP A 86 -3.95 -8.19 -8.26
C ASP A 86 -4.82 -7.81 -9.46
N GLU A 87 -5.34 -6.58 -9.44
CA GLU A 87 -6.36 -6.11 -10.38
C GLU A 87 -5.74 -5.47 -11.63
N GLU A 88 -4.78 -4.56 -11.47
CA GLU A 88 -4.25 -3.78 -12.60
C GLU A 88 -3.32 -4.61 -13.50
N GLU A 89 -2.64 -5.63 -12.96
CA GLU A 89 -1.83 -6.56 -13.76
C GLU A 89 -2.66 -7.21 -14.88
N THR A 90 -3.96 -7.47 -14.63
CA THR A 90 -4.84 -8.12 -15.62
C THR A 90 -4.99 -7.30 -16.91
N PHE A 91 -4.75 -5.99 -16.83
CA PHE A 91 -4.75 -5.09 -17.97
C PHE A 91 -3.37 -4.93 -18.61
N TRP A 92 -2.29 -5.42 -17.99
CA TRP A 92 -0.94 -5.27 -18.50
C TRP A 92 -0.58 -6.32 -19.56
N ASN A 93 -0.10 -5.86 -20.71
CA ASN A 93 0.49 -6.73 -21.73
C ASN A 93 2.00 -6.77 -21.56
N TYR A 94 2.51 -7.89 -21.03
CA TYR A 94 3.95 -8.10 -20.83
C TYR A 94 4.76 -8.26 -22.12
N ASP A 95 4.15 -8.67 -23.24
CA ASP A 95 4.87 -8.86 -24.51
C ASP A 95 5.12 -7.51 -25.18
N SER A 96 4.14 -6.60 -25.15
CA SER A 96 4.29 -5.24 -25.67
C SER A 96 4.76 -4.22 -24.64
N ASN A 97 4.76 -4.55 -23.34
CA ASN A 97 4.98 -3.61 -22.24
C ASN A 97 4.04 -2.39 -22.32
N THR A 98 2.74 -2.66 -22.50
CA THR A 98 1.70 -1.63 -22.60
C THR A 98 0.47 -1.99 -21.81
N CYS A 99 -0.24 -0.96 -21.32
CA CYS A 99 -1.55 -1.13 -20.71
C CYS A 99 -2.62 -1.37 -21.78
N ASN A 100 -3.47 -2.37 -21.59
CA ASN A 100 -4.64 -2.61 -22.43
C ASN A 100 -5.76 -1.63 -22.02
N GLY A 101 -5.78 -0.47 -22.66
CA GLY A 101 -6.74 0.60 -22.39
C GLY A 101 -6.04 1.86 -21.91
N ASP A 102 -6.74 2.66 -21.10
CA ASP A 102 -6.18 3.90 -20.55
C ASP A 102 -5.07 3.62 -19.55
N TRP A 103 -4.02 4.45 -19.58
CA TRP A 103 -2.83 4.32 -18.72
C TRP A 103 -3.18 4.30 -17.24
N ALA A 104 -4.21 5.07 -16.85
CA ALA A 104 -4.68 5.13 -15.46
C ALA A 104 -5.06 3.75 -14.87
N LYS A 105 -5.34 2.74 -15.72
CA LYS A 105 -5.67 1.38 -15.29
C LYS A 105 -4.48 0.51 -14.90
N CYS A 106 -3.27 0.88 -15.31
CA CYS A 106 -2.04 0.11 -15.03
C CYS A 106 -0.99 0.95 -14.29
N GLY A 107 -1.28 2.22 -14.02
CA GLY A 107 -0.31 3.18 -13.53
C GLY A 107 0.26 2.80 -12.17
N HIS A 108 -0.57 2.28 -11.26
CA HIS A 108 -0.12 1.92 -9.93
C HIS A 108 0.68 0.62 -9.98
N PHE A 109 0.17 -0.42 -10.66
CA PHE A 109 0.88 -1.69 -10.81
C PHE A 109 2.26 -1.49 -11.45
N THR A 110 2.33 -0.81 -12.58
CA THR A 110 3.59 -0.65 -13.31
C THR A 110 4.64 0.12 -12.50
N ASN A 111 4.24 1.11 -11.70
CA ASN A 111 5.17 1.80 -10.81
C ASN A 111 5.50 0.97 -9.56
N LEU A 112 4.58 0.15 -9.05
CA LEU A 112 4.81 -0.74 -7.92
C LEU A 112 5.91 -1.77 -8.21
N ILE A 113 5.92 -2.34 -9.42
CA ILE A 113 6.82 -3.44 -9.79
C ILE A 113 8.00 -3.01 -10.67
N SER A 114 8.11 -1.72 -10.98
CA SER A 114 9.23 -1.19 -11.74
C SER A 114 10.52 -1.24 -10.92
N PRO A 115 11.62 -1.82 -11.45
CA PRO A 115 12.92 -1.78 -10.77
C PRO A 115 13.51 -0.37 -10.70
N GLU A 116 12.97 0.57 -11.47
CA GLU A 116 13.38 1.98 -11.47
C GLU A 116 12.66 2.79 -10.39
N VAL A 117 11.61 2.26 -9.76
CA VAL A 117 10.89 2.93 -8.68
C VAL A 117 11.48 2.47 -7.35
N ASN A 118 12.13 3.39 -6.64
CA ASN A 118 12.90 3.05 -5.45
C ASN A 118 12.06 3.01 -4.17
N SER A 119 10.95 3.75 -4.14
CA SER A 119 9.99 3.73 -3.03
C SER A 119 8.65 4.32 -3.46
N ILE A 120 7.60 3.94 -2.73
CA ILE A 120 6.23 4.42 -2.91
C ILE A 120 5.69 4.90 -1.57
N GLY A 121 5.00 6.04 -1.58
CA GLY A 121 4.24 6.53 -0.45
C GLY A 121 2.85 6.93 -0.93
N CYS A 122 1.81 6.42 -0.27
CA CYS A 122 0.45 6.76 -0.58
C CYS A 122 -0.25 7.34 0.64
N GLY A 123 -1.17 8.24 0.40
CA GLY A 123 -2.07 8.71 1.44
C GLY A 123 -3.45 8.93 0.86
N TRP A 124 -4.38 9.18 1.77
CA TRP A 124 -5.78 9.27 1.47
C TRP A 124 -6.38 10.49 2.17
N HIS A 125 -7.36 11.11 1.52
CA HIS A 125 -8.12 12.20 2.09
C HIS A 125 -9.59 12.13 1.65
N GLU A 126 -10.50 12.25 2.61
CA GLU A 126 -11.93 12.38 2.36
C GLU A 126 -12.30 13.86 2.11
N CYS A 127 -12.93 14.13 0.97
CA CYS A 127 -13.46 15.43 0.59
C CYS A 127 -15.00 15.37 0.51
N ALA A 128 -15.66 16.53 0.54
CA ALA A 128 -17.12 16.63 0.41
C ALA A 128 -17.70 15.99 -0.88
N ASN A 129 -16.87 15.80 -1.90
CA ASN A 129 -17.22 15.21 -3.19
C ASN A 129 -16.60 13.81 -3.42
N GLY A 130 -16.02 13.20 -2.39
CA GLY A 130 -15.55 11.82 -2.42
C GLY A 130 -14.17 11.61 -1.81
N ASN A 131 -13.73 10.36 -1.88
CA ASN A 131 -12.47 9.87 -1.33
C ASN A 131 -11.36 9.95 -2.38
N TYR A 132 -10.22 10.53 -2.00
CA TYR A 132 -9.07 10.68 -2.87
C TYR A 132 -7.88 9.92 -2.29
N VAL A 133 -7.33 8.99 -3.07
CA VAL A 133 -6.04 8.36 -2.80
C VAL A 133 -5.01 9.01 -3.72
N TRP A 134 -3.88 9.40 -3.16
CA TRP A 134 -2.73 9.87 -3.93
C TRP A 134 -1.52 9.02 -3.60
N CYS A 135 -0.75 8.68 -4.62
CA CYS A 135 0.50 7.95 -4.49
C CYS A 135 1.62 8.73 -5.16
N ASN A 136 2.72 8.90 -4.43
CA ASN A 136 3.97 9.42 -4.95
C ASN A 136 4.98 8.28 -5.05
N TYR A 137 5.68 8.25 -6.17
CA TYR A 137 6.74 7.31 -6.45
C TYR A 137 8.06 8.05 -6.48
N ASN A 138 9.09 7.52 -5.83
CA ASN A 138 10.46 7.98 -6.03
C ASN A 138 10.96 7.41 -7.35
N THR A 139 11.50 8.27 -8.21
CA THR A 139 11.89 7.96 -9.60
C THR A 139 10.74 7.37 -10.44
N PRO A 140 9.59 8.09 -10.59
CA PRO A 140 8.48 7.60 -11.40
C PRO A 140 8.90 7.52 -12.86
N VAL A 141 8.60 6.40 -13.51
CA VAL A 141 8.92 6.20 -14.93
C VAL A 141 7.66 6.37 -15.75
N LYS A 142 7.72 7.25 -16.74
CA LYS A 142 6.68 7.36 -17.76
C LYS A 142 6.84 6.17 -18.71
N ASN A 143 5.98 5.16 -18.54
CA ASN A 143 6.03 3.84 -19.19
C ASN A 143 7.16 2.93 -18.66
N PRO A 144 7.05 2.42 -17.42
CA PRO A 144 8.01 1.50 -16.85
C PRO A 144 8.10 0.21 -17.67
N LYS A 145 9.31 -0.34 -17.81
CA LYS A 145 9.50 -1.69 -18.37
C LYS A 145 9.42 -2.71 -17.27
N VAL A 146 8.34 -3.45 -17.26
CA VAL A 146 7.99 -4.38 -16.19
C VAL A 146 7.93 -5.80 -16.73
N SER A 147 8.65 -6.68 -16.04
CA SER A 147 8.82 -8.07 -16.44
C SER A 147 7.91 -8.99 -15.65
N ARG A 148 7.49 -10.09 -16.28
CA ARG A 148 6.79 -11.19 -15.59
C ARG A 148 7.65 -11.70 -14.44
N ILE A 149 7.03 -12.04 -13.31
CA ILE A 149 7.69 -12.81 -12.26
C ILE A 149 8.18 -14.13 -12.86
N ARG A 150 9.40 -14.53 -12.52
CA ARG A 150 10.00 -15.81 -12.96
C ARG A 150 10.36 -16.64 -11.74
N GLY A 151 10.09 -17.94 -11.82
CA GLY A 151 10.51 -18.91 -10.80
C GLY A 151 9.60 -19.04 -9.58
N ILE A 152 8.59 -18.18 -9.44
CA ILE A 152 7.53 -18.30 -8.42
C ILE A 152 6.18 -17.88 -9.00
N THR A 153 5.08 -18.38 -8.45
CA THR A 153 3.72 -17.97 -8.78
C THR A 153 3.35 -16.66 -8.08
N LYS A 154 2.34 -15.94 -8.59
CA LYS A 154 1.79 -14.74 -7.93
C LYS A 154 1.33 -15.04 -6.49
N ALA A 155 0.75 -16.22 -6.25
CA ALA A 155 0.37 -16.67 -4.91
C ALA A 155 1.59 -16.91 -3.99
N GLN A 156 2.69 -17.44 -4.54
CA GLN A 156 3.95 -17.60 -3.79
C GLN A 156 4.61 -16.25 -3.50
N LEU A 157 4.52 -15.28 -4.42
CA LEU A 157 4.99 -13.92 -4.18
C LEU A 157 4.17 -13.27 -3.05
N LEU A 158 2.84 -13.34 -3.11
CA LEU A 158 1.96 -12.82 -2.07
C LEU A 158 2.35 -13.36 -0.69
N ALA A 159 2.48 -14.69 -0.58
CA ALA A 159 2.86 -15.35 0.66
C ALA A 159 4.24 -14.93 1.20
N SER A 160 5.13 -14.42 0.35
CA SER A 160 6.45 -13.91 0.78
C SER A 160 6.41 -12.48 1.33
N LEU A 161 5.34 -11.73 1.06
CA LEU A 161 5.17 -10.33 1.48
C LEU A 161 4.36 -10.20 2.78
N THR A 162 3.65 -11.25 3.19
CA THR A 162 2.75 -11.29 4.34
C THR A 162 3.40 -11.92 5.58
N VAL A 163 4.65 -11.53 5.90
CA VAL A 163 5.43 -12.11 7.02
C VAL A 163 4.80 -11.79 8.37
#